data_AF-A0A2D7XEG3-F1
#
_entry.id   AF-A0A2D7XEG3-F1
#
_cell.length_a   1.000
_cell.length_b   1.000
_cell.length_c   1.000
_cell.angle_alpha   90.00
_cell.angle_beta   90.00
_cell.angle_gamma   90.00
#
_symmetry.space_group_name_H-M   'P 1'
#
loop_
_entity.id
_entity.type
_entity.pdbx_description
1 polymer ?
#
loop_
_entity_poly.entity_id
_entity_poly.type
_entity_poly.pdbx_seq_one_letter_code
_entity_poly.pdbx_strand_id
1 'polypeptide(L)'
;AGASAIGDGAALCSSSHPSLTGNQRNILSTAADLNETSLEQMMIDIAGLTDERGLKIAVRGMKLIIPKELQFIAERVLNSNLRAGTADNDLNAMKSMGMLPDGAVVNHFLTDTDAFFIKTDAPNGFKMFQRTPLKTAMEGDFDTGNMRFKARERYSFGVSDWRSVFGTPGA
;
A
#
# COMPACT_ATOMS: atom_id res chain seq x y z
N ALA A 1 4.51 -5.35 15.52
CA ALA A 1 3.99 -3.98 15.75
C ALA A 1 2.52 -4.08 16.14
N GLY A 2 2.05 -3.27 17.09
CA GLY A 2 0.71 -3.38 17.66
C GLY A 2 -0.37 -3.37 16.58
N ALA A 3 -1.24 -4.38 16.60
CA ALA A 3 -2.42 -4.46 15.75
C ALA A 3 -3.36 -3.32 16.12
N SER A 4 -3.17 -2.15 15.52
CA SER A 4 -4.18 -1.10 15.55
C SER A 4 -5.34 -1.58 14.70
N ALA A 5 -6.37 -2.06 15.39
CA ALA A 5 -7.62 -2.42 14.75
C ALA A 5 -8.13 -1.22 13.94
N ILE A 6 -8.50 -1.46 12.69
CA ILE A 6 -9.17 -0.47 11.85
C ILE A 6 -10.69 -0.51 12.14
N GLY A 7 -11.49 0.21 11.36
CA GLY A 7 -12.93 0.40 11.64
C GLY A 7 -13.76 -0.89 11.77
N ASP A 8 -13.28 -2.02 11.26
CA ASP A 8 -13.96 -3.32 11.34
C ASP A 8 -13.47 -4.22 12.51
N GLY A 9 -12.53 -3.74 13.33
CA GLY A 9 -11.96 -4.48 14.45
C GLY A 9 -10.79 -5.40 14.10
N ALA A 10 -10.44 -5.57 12.82
CA ALA A 10 -9.29 -6.37 12.36
C ALA A 10 -8.04 -5.50 12.16
N ALA A 11 -6.87 -6.12 12.02
CA ALA A 11 -5.67 -5.41 11.58
C ALA A 11 -5.84 -4.92 10.12
N LEU A 12 -5.10 -3.86 9.73
CA LEU A 12 -5.20 -3.29 8.39
C LEU A 12 -4.99 -4.33 7.27
N CYS A 13 -3.99 -5.20 7.41
CA CYS A 13 -3.80 -6.35 6.55
C CYS A 13 -4.16 -7.61 7.34
N SER A 14 -5.24 -8.28 6.95
CA SER A 14 -5.79 -9.41 7.68
C SER A 14 -6.30 -10.48 6.71
N SER A 15 -6.23 -11.74 7.16
CA SER A 15 -6.90 -12.87 6.51
C SER A 15 -8.39 -12.94 6.82
N SER A 16 -8.89 -12.05 7.70
CA SER A 16 -10.23 -12.12 8.25
C SER A 16 -10.80 -10.73 8.56
N HIS A 17 -11.20 -10.02 7.52
CA HIS A 17 -12.07 -8.85 7.59
C HIS A 17 -13.53 -9.31 7.67
N PRO A 18 -14.27 -9.01 8.75
CA PRO A 18 -15.68 -9.38 8.88
C PRO A 18 -16.55 -8.71 7.82
N SER A 19 -17.49 -9.46 7.24
CA SER A 19 -18.50 -8.96 6.30
C SER A 19 -19.79 -9.77 6.46
N LEU A 20 -20.94 -9.21 6.03
CA LEU A 20 -22.27 -9.84 6.16
C LEU A 20 -22.37 -11.21 5.47
N THR A 21 -21.51 -11.43 4.45
CA THR A 21 -21.49 -12.64 3.63
C THR A 21 -20.32 -13.57 3.94
N GLY A 22 -19.61 -13.33 5.04
CA GLY A 22 -18.44 -14.10 5.47
C GLY A 22 -17.14 -13.29 5.39
N ASN A 23 -16.10 -13.82 6.03
CA ASN A 23 -14.84 -13.08 6.16
C ASN A 23 -14.11 -12.99 4.82
N GLN A 24 -13.48 -11.84 4.59
CA GLN A 24 -12.65 -11.58 3.41
C GLN A 24 -11.20 -11.35 3.84
N ARG A 25 -10.27 -11.38 2.88
CA ARG A 25 -8.84 -11.15 3.13
C ARG A 25 -8.28 -10.09 2.21
N ASN A 26 -7.29 -9.35 2.70
CA ASN A 26 -6.45 -8.45 1.90
C ASN A 26 -4.95 -8.73 2.09
N ILE A 27 -4.64 -9.96 2.49
CA ILE A 27 -3.28 -10.46 2.64
C ILE A 27 -3.13 -11.74 1.83
N LEU A 28 -1.93 -11.98 1.30
CA LEU A 28 -1.63 -13.26 0.66
C LEU A 28 -1.80 -14.41 1.66
N SER A 29 -2.47 -15.49 1.22
CA SER A 29 -2.67 -16.69 2.05
C SER A 29 -1.35 -17.37 2.43
N THR A 30 -0.38 -17.32 1.52
CA THR A 30 0.99 -17.78 1.73
C THR A 30 1.91 -16.59 1.52
N ALA A 31 2.70 -16.29 2.54
CA ALA A 31 3.78 -15.31 2.43
C ALA A 31 4.67 -15.67 1.24
N ALA A 32 5.00 -14.66 0.43
CA ALA A 32 5.78 -14.83 -0.79
C ALA A 32 6.60 -13.58 -1.07
N ASP A 33 7.79 -13.78 -1.62
CA ASP A 33 8.65 -12.72 -2.12
C ASP A 33 8.03 -12.00 -3.31
N LEU A 34 8.53 -10.79 -3.58
CA LEU A 34 8.13 -10.02 -4.75
C LEU A 34 8.62 -10.71 -6.03
N ASN A 35 7.69 -11.27 -6.79
CA ASN A 35 7.91 -11.85 -8.10
C ASN A 35 6.62 -11.71 -8.94
N GLU A 36 6.68 -12.15 -10.20
CA GLU A 36 5.54 -12.04 -11.10
C GLU A 36 4.33 -12.85 -10.60
N THR A 37 4.54 -14.08 -10.14
CA THR A 37 3.47 -14.96 -9.65
C THR A 37 2.78 -14.39 -8.40
N SER A 38 3.53 -13.82 -7.46
CA SER A 38 2.97 -13.22 -6.26
C SER A 38 2.18 -11.94 -6.60
N LEU A 39 2.66 -11.11 -7.52
CA LEU A 39 1.92 -9.95 -8.00
C LEU A 39 0.65 -10.33 -8.77
N GLU A 40 0.72 -11.32 -9.65
CA GLU A 40 -0.45 -11.83 -10.38
C GLU A 40 -1.51 -12.36 -9.41
N GLN A 41 -1.10 -13.14 -8.41
CA GLN A 41 -2.01 -13.64 -7.39
C GLN A 41 -2.66 -12.48 -6.60
N MET A 42 -1.90 -11.45 -6.23
CA MET A 42 -2.47 -10.27 -5.56
C MET A 42 -3.46 -9.52 -6.46
N MET A 43 -3.19 -9.38 -7.76
CA MET A 43 -4.13 -8.75 -8.70
C MET A 43 -5.44 -9.56 -8.83
N ILE A 44 -5.33 -10.89 -8.91
CA ILE A 44 -6.48 -11.80 -8.97
C ILE A 44 -7.30 -11.68 -7.68
N ASP A 45 -6.64 -11.68 -6.52
CA ASP A 45 -7.30 -11.56 -5.23
C ASP A 45 -8.01 -10.20 -5.09
N ILE A 46 -7.38 -9.10 -5.53
CA ILE A 46 -8.00 -7.76 -5.54
C ILE A 46 -9.24 -7.72 -6.45
N ALA A 47 -9.16 -8.30 -7.64
CA ALA A 47 -10.29 -8.38 -8.57
C ALA A 47 -11.42 -9.30 -8.08
N GLY A 48 -11.10 -10.22 -7.16
CA GLY A 48 -12.04 -11.12 -6.49
C GLY A 48 -12.73 -10.51 -5.28
N LEU A 49 -12.36 -9.30 -4.85
CA LEU A 49 -13.00 -8.63 -3.71
C LEU A 49 -14.49 -8.41 -4.00
N THR A 50 -15.29 -8.50 -2.93
CA THR A 50 -16.74 -8.33 -3.00
C THR A 50 -17.19 -7.32 -1.97
N ASP A 51 -18.31 -6.65 -2.24
CA ASP A 51 -18.98 -5.78 -1.29
C ASP A 51 -19.48 -6.56 -0.07
N GLU A 52 -19.97 -5.87 0.96
CA GLU A 52 -20.51 -6.49 2.18
C GLU A 52 -21.63 -7.50 1.86
N ARG A 53 -22.38 -7.24 0.79
CA ARG A 53 -23.47 -8.08 0.28
C ARG A 53 -23.00 -9.24 -0.60
N GLY A 54 -21.69 -9.44 -0.79
CA GLY A 54 -21.12 -10.49 -1.64
C GLY A 54 -21.19 -10.22 -3.15
N LEU A 55 -21.52 -8.98 -3.56
CA LEU A 55 -21.50 -8.57 -4.97
C LEU A 55 -20.09 -8.19 -5.40
N LYS A 56 -19.69 -8.57 -6.61
CA LYS A 56 -18.38 -8.17 -7.14
C LYS A 56 -18.28 -6.65 -7.26
N ILE A 57 -17.14 -6.12 -6.81
CA ILE A 57 -16.79 -4.71 -6.93
C ILE A 57 -15.67 -4.55 -7.94
N ALA A 58 -15.71 -3.49 -8.74
CA ALA A 58 -14.70 -3.20 -9.75
C ALA A 58 -13.48 -2.50 -9.13
N VAL A 59 -12.86 -3.13 -8.14
CA VAL A 59 -11.62 -2.61 -7.50
C VAL A 59 -10.41 -3.14 -8.25
N ARG A 60 -9.41 -2.28 -8.45
CA ARG A 60 -8.17 -2.59 -9.16
C ARG A 60 -6.95 -2.12 -8.38
N GLY A 61 -5.85 -2.85 -8.51
CA GLY A 61 -4.54 -2.43 -8.02
C GLY A 61 -4.01 -1.26 -8.85
N MET A 62 -3.71 -0.13 -8.20
CA MET A 62 -3.25 1.09 -8.85
C MET A 62 -1.74 1.30 -8.70
N LYS A 63 -1.21 1.14 -7.48
CA LYS A 63 0.17 1.50 -7.15
C LYS A 63 0.81 0.43 -6.27
N LEU A 64 2.04 0.05 -6.59
CA LEU A 64 2.87 -0.80 -5.74
C LEU A 64 3.70 0.08 -4.79
N ILE A 65 3.70 -0.26 -3.51
CA ILE A 65 4.47 0.39 -2.45
C ILE A 65 5.48 -0.63 -1.94
N ILE A 66 6.76 -0.30 -2.03
CA ILE A 66 7.87 -1.19 -1.70
C ILE A 66 8.90 -0.53 -0.78
N PRO A 67 9.62 -1.32 0.03
CA PRO A 67 10.82 -0.88 0.72
C PRO A 67 11.97 -0.68 -0.29
N LYS A 68 13.05 -0.01 0.15
CA LYS A 68 14.20 0.33 -0.71
C LYS A 68 14.95 -0.90 -1.20
N GLU A 69 14.89 -2.01 -0.46
CA GLU A 69 15.54 -3.28 -0.75
C GLU A 69 14.95 -3.95 -2.00
N LEU A 70 13.65 -3.79 -2.24
CA LEU A 70 12.93 -4.40 -3.36
C LEU A 70 12.94 -3.57 -4.65
N GLN A 71 13.52 -2.37 -4.65
CA GLN A 71 13.44 -1.41 -5.77
C GLN A 71 13.89 -2.01 -7.12
N PHE A 72 14.96 -2.80 -7.12
CA PHE A 72 15.50 -3.40 -8.34
C PHE A 72 14.69 -4.60 -8.83
N ILE A 73 14.06 -5.33 -7.91
CA ILE A 73 13.18 -6.44 -8.24
C ILE A 73 11.91 -5.89 -8.86
N ALA A 74 11.31 -4.86 -8.24
CA ALA A 74 10.13 -4.18 -8.76
C ALA A 74 10.36 -3.61 -10.17
N GLU A 75 11.51 -2.97 -10.40
CA GLU A 75 11.87 -2.44 -11.72
C GLU A 75 11.91 -3.55 -12.79
N ARG A 76 12.54 -4.69 -12.47
CA ARG A 76 12.61 -5.83 -13.40
C ARG A 76 11.24 -6.43 -13.68
N VAL A 77 10.40 -6.58 -12.66
CA VAL A 77 9.09 -7.23 -12.79
C VAL A 77 8.08 -6.32 -13.50
N LEU A 78 8.12 -5.01 -13.28
CA LEU A 78 7.15 -4.07 -13.87
C LEU A 78 7.58 -3.56 -15.25
N ASN A 79 8.86 -3.26 -15.45
CA ASN A 79 9.30 -2.53 -16.63
C ASN A 79 9.99 -3.40 -17.69
N SER A 80 10.32 -4.66 -17.39
CA SER A 80 10.85 -5.58 -18.41
C SER A 80 9.81 -5.88 -19.50
N ASN A 81 10.25 -5.86 -20.76
CA ASN A 81 9.40 -6.24 -21.90
C ASN A 81 9.07 -7.73 -21.92
N LEU A 82 10.05 -8.54 -21.56
CA LEU A 82 9.95 -9.99 -21.51
C LEU A 82 9.97 -10.45 -20.06
N ARG A 83 9.45 -11.65 -19.82
CA ARG A 83 9.47 -12.28 -18.52
C ARG A 83 10.91 -12.40 -18.01
N ALA A 84 11.16 -11.86 -16.83
CA ALA A 84 12.51 -11.86 -16.26
C ALA A 84 12.90 -13.27 -15.81
N GLY A 85 14.04 -13.78 -16.29
CA GLY A 85 14.61 -15.04 -15.83
C GLY A 85 14.14 -16.30 -16.59
N THR A 86 13.36 -16.16 -17.67
CA THR A 86 13.03 -17.28 -18.57
C THR A 86 13.72 -17.14 -19.93
N ALA A 87 14.09 -18.26 -20.55
CA ALA A 87 14.71 -18.29 -21.88
C ALA A 87 13.68 -18.17 -23.02
N ASP A 88 12.40 -18.35 -22.70
CA ASP A 88 11.32 -18.54 -23.68
C ASP A 88 10.79 -17.22 -24.28
N ASN A 89 11.41 -16.07 -23.97
CA ASN A 89 11.01 -14.74 -24.45
C ASN A 89 9.50 -14.47 -24.30
N ASP A 90 8.89 -14.99 -23.23
CA ASP A 90 7.48 -14.76 -22.94
C ASP A 90 7.22 -13.28 -22.67
N LEU A 91 6.06 -12.78 -23.10
CA LEU A 91 5.65 -11.42 -22.85
C LEU A 91 5.36 -11.21 -21.36
N ASN A 92 5.84 -10.10 -20.79
CA ASN A 92 5.49 -9.72 -19.43
C ASN A 92 4.01 -9.30 -19.36
N ALA A 93 3.18 -10.11 -18.70
CA ALA A 93 1.75 -9.87 -18.58
C ALA A 93 1.42 -8.58 -17.80
N MET A 94 2.20 -8.28 -16.74
CA MET A 94 2.00 -7.09 -15.92
C MET A 94 2.15 -5.81 -16.75
N LYS A 95 3.21 -5.76 -17.57
CA LYS A 95 3.47 -4.63 -18.47
C LYS A 95 2.47 -4.57 -19.62
N SER A 96 2.19 -5.70 -20.27
CA SER A 96 1.34 -5.74 -21.45
C SER A 96 -0.13 -5.43 -21.15
N MET A 97 -0.63 -5.84 -19.98
CA MET A 97 -2.02 -5.60 -19.60
C MET A 97 -2.22 -4.23 -18.92
N GLY A 98 -1.15 -3.45 -18.74
CA GLY A 98 -1.20 -2.17 -18.03
C GLY A 98 -1.62 -2.32 -16.57
N MET A 99 -1.17 -3.38 -15.91
CA MET A 99 -1.42 -3.59 -14.48
C MET A 99 -0.58 -2.61 -13.68
N LEU A 100 -1.13 -2.09 -12.57
CA LEU A 100 -0.50 -1.05 -11.74
C LEU A 100 -0.16 0.23 -12.54
N PRO A 101 -1.17 0.98 -13.02
CA PRO A 101 -0.98 2.15 -13.86
C PRO A 101 -0.12 3.26 -13.21
N ASP A 102 -0.08 3.35 -11.88
CA ASP A 102 0.74 4.33 -11.17
C ASP A 102 2.18 3.83 -10.88
N GLY A 103 2.51 2.60 -11.30
CA GLY A 103 3.83 1.98 -11.12
C GLY A 103 4.18 1.64 -9.66
N ALA A 104 5.48 1.50 -9.39
CA ALA A 104 6.03 1.27 -8.06
C ALA A 104 6.60 2.55 -7.44
N VAL A 105 6.36 2.74 -6.14
CA VAL A 105 6.94 3.81 -5.33
C VAL A 105 7.71 3.21 -4.17
N VAL A 106 8.94 3.68 -4.00
CA VAL A 106 9.79 3.32 -2.87
C VAL A 106 9.42 4.16 -1.66
N ASN A 107 9.16 3.50 -0.53
CA ASN A 107 8.92 4.13 0.74
C ASN A 107 10.04 3.77 1.73
N HIS A 108 10.91 4.75 2.02
CA HIS A 108 12.04 4.58 2.94
C HIS A 108 11.65 4.39 4.40
N PHE A 109 10.39 4.62 4.76
CA PHE A 109 9.90 4.43 6.13
C PHE A 109 9.38 3.02 6.40
N LEU A 110 9.32 2.16 5.39
CA LEU A 110 9.07 0.73 5.61
C LEU A 110 10.31 0.13 6.28
N THR A 111 10.11 -0.45 7.47
CA THR A 111 11.17 -1.09 8.24
C THR A 111 11.38 -2.55 7.88
N ASP A 112 10.38 -3.13 7.21
CA ASP A 112 10.39 -4.52 6.78
C ASP A 112 10.93 -4.60 5.35
N THR A 113 11.89 -5.49 5.14
CA THR A 113 12.73 -5.50 3.93
C THR A 113 12.13 -6.26 2.75
N ASP A 114 11.16 -7.12 3.02
CA ASP A 114 10.50 -8.01 2.05
C ASP A 114 8.97 -7.80 2.00
N ALA A 115 8.38 -7.05 2.94
CA ALA A 115 6.97 -6.69 2.88
C ALA A 115 6.67 -5.68 1.77
N PHE A 116 5.67 -5.95 0.94
CA PHE A 116 5.19 -5.04 -0.10
C PHE A 116 3.67 -4.95 -0.13
N PHE A 117 3.17 -3.82 -0.65
CA PHE A 117 1.76 -3.47 -0.59
C PHE A 117 1.27 -2.92 -1.93
N ILE A 118 0.04 -3.23 -2.28
CA ILE A 118 -0.65 -2.68 -3.44
C ILE A 118 -1.77 -1.78 -2.92
N LYS A 119 -1.72 -0.51 -3.33
CA LYS A 119 -2.82 0.42 -3.13
C LYS A 119 -3.84 0.23 -4.24
N THR A 120 -5.11 0.13 -3.88
CA THR A 120 -6.22 0.01 -4.83
C THR A 120 -6.95 1.34 -5.02
N ASP A 121 -7.92 1.36 -5.93
CA ASP A 121 -8.80 2.49 -6.22
C ASP A 121 -10.08 2.53 -5.38
N ALA A 122 -10.14 1.78 -4.27
CA ALA A 122 -11.29 1.81 -3.37
C ALA A 122 -11.58 3.27 -2.92
N PRO A 123 -12.81 3.78 -3.14
CA PRO A 123 -13.11 5.22 -3.07
C PRO A 123 -12.96 5.83 -1.66
N ASN A 124 -12.93 5.02 -0.61
CA ASN A 124 -12.84 5.46 0.79
C ASN A 124 -11.72 4.76 1.58
N GLY A 125 -10.53 4.65 1.01
CA GLY A 125 -9.39 3.99 1.65
C GLY A 125 -8.69 4.77 2.77
N PHE A 126 -7.44 5.15 2.50
CA PHE A 126 -6.60 5.93 3.40
C PHE A 126 -7.12 7.37 3.57
N LYS A 127 -7.21 7.82 4.82
CA LYS A 127 -7.64 9.17 5.17
C LYS A 127 -6.54 9.90 5.95
N MET A 128 -6.29 11.14 5.54
CA MET A 128 -5.43 12.07 6.25
C MET A 128 -6.28 13.22 6.78
N PHE A 129 -6.27 13.41 8.09
CA PHE A 129 -6.93 14.51 8.77
C PHE A 129 -5.88 15.52 9.26
N GLN A 130 -5.96 16.74 8.74
CA GLN A 130 -5.14 17.84 9.19
C GLN A 130 -5.79 18.50 10.42
N ARG A 131 -5.26 18.21 11.62
CA ARG A 131 -5.78 18.73 12.89
C ARG A 131 -5.37 20.17 13.15
N THR A 132 -4.19 20.56 12.71
CA THR A 132 -3.72 21.94 12.77
C THR A 132 -2.84 22.19 11.56
N PRO A 133 -3.19 23.17 10.70
CA PRO A 133 -2.35 23.56 9.58
C PRO A 133 -0.98 24.05 10.07
N LEU A 134 -0.01 24.09 9.16
CA LEU A 134 1.30 24.65 9.42
C LEU A 134 1.14 26.08 9.98
N LYS A 135 1.51 26.25 11.24
CA LYS A 135 1.59 27.54 11.91
C LYS A 135 3.04 27.84 12.22
N THR A 136 3.52 28.94 11.67
CA THR A 136 4.85 29.48 11.96
C THR A 136 4.73 30.61 12.97
N ALA A 137 5.66 30.68 13.91
CA ALA A 137 5.82 31.79 14.84
C ALA A 137 7.29 32.18 14.88
N MET A 138 7.54 33.49 14.96
CA MET A 138 8.86 34.07 15.03
C MET A 138 8.95 34.82 16.35
N GLU A 139 9.96 34.49 17.15
CA GLU A 139 10.22 35.13 18.43
C GLU A 139 11.66 35.65 18.42
N GLY A 140 11.80 36.96 18.59
CA GLY A 140 13.10 37.59 18.80
C GLY A 140 13.49 37.48 20.26
N ASP A 141 14.66 36.89 20.53
CA ASP A 141 15.25 36.81 21.85
C ASP A 141 15.92 38.16 22.16
N PHE A 142 15.28 38.95 23.03
CA PHE A 142 15.71 40.33 23.33
C PHE A 142 17.10 40.38 23.97
N ASP A 143 17.44 39.41 24.82
CA ASP A 143 18.68 39.43 25.59
C ASP A 143 19.89 38.97 24.76
N THR A 144 19.68 38.09 23.77
CA THR A 144 20.78 37.53 22.96
C THR A 144 20.80 38.00 21.49
N GLY A 145 19.75 38.67 21.02
CA GLY A 145 19.61 39.10 19.63
C GLY A 145 19.35 37.98 18.63
N ASN A 146 19.13 36.75 19.10
CA ASN A 146 18.85 35.59 18.25
C ASN A 146 17.38 35.54 17.82
N MET A 147 17.10 35.00 16.63
CA MET A 147 15.74 34.80 16.13
C MET A 147 15.38 33.32 16.18
N ARG A 148 14.31 32.98 16.91
CA ARG A 148 13.79 31.61 17.03
C ARG A 148 12.58 31.44 16.12
N PHE A 149 12.62 30.38 15.31
CA PHE A 149 11.52 30.00 14.44
C PHE A 149 10.85 28.75 15.00
N LYS A 150 9.53 28.80 15.13
CA LYS A 150 8.71 27.65 15.50
C LYS A 150 7.76 27.33 14.36
N ALA A 151 7.81 26.09 13.88
CA ALA A 151 6.80 25.54 12.98
C ALA A 151 6.04 24.43 13.71
N ARG A 152 4.70 24.45 13.64
CA ARG A 152 3.86 23.40 14.19
C ARG A 152 2.79 23.00 13.19
N GLU A 153 2.69 21.70 12.95
CA GLU A 153 1.62 21.07 12.20
C GLU A 153 1.18 19.80 12.94
N ARG A 154 -0.07 19.37 12.74
CA ARG A 154 -0.59 18.14 13.35
C ARG A 154 -1.46 17.42 12.35
N TYR A 155 -1.13 16.15 12.12
CA TYR A 155 -1.89 15.24 11.28
C TYR A 155 -2.44 14.09 12.12
N SER A 156 -3.49 13.44 11.60
CA SER A 156 -4.01 12.18 12.07
C SER A 156 -4.30 11.32 10.85
N PHE A 157 -3.84 10.08 10.88
CA PHE A 157 -4.01 9.14 9.77
C PHE A 157 -5.00 8.07 10.18
N GLY A 158 -5.76 7.56 9.23
CA GLY A 158 -6.72 6.48 9.45
C GLY A 158 -7.07 5.76 8.16
N VAL A 159 -7.79 4.66 8.30
CA VAL A 159 -8.29 3.84 7.19
C VAL A 159 -9.78 3.63 7.41
N SER A 160 -10.59 3.85 6.38
CA SER A 160 -12.02 3.54 6.43
C SER A 160 -12.34 2.24 5.71
N ASP A 161 -11.82 2.04 4.50
CA ASP A 161 -11.99 0.80 3.73
C ASP A 161 -10.68 0.01 3.69
N TRP A 162 -10.70 -1.21 4.23
CA TRP A 162 -9.56 -2.12 4.23
C TRP A 162 -9.21 -2.62 2.83
N ARG A 163 -10.16 -2.60 1.89
CA ARG A 163 -9.96 -2.98 0.48
C ARG A 163 -9.02 -2.02 -0.26
N SER A 164 -8.70 -0.88 0.34
CA SER A 164 -7.80 0.13 -0.20
C SER A 164 -6.34 -0.27 -0.27
N VAL A 165 -5.97 -1.33 0.46
CA VAL A 165 -4.63 -1.90 0.44
C VAL A 165 -4.70 -3.42 0.45
N PHE A 166 -3.81 -4.04 -0.31
CA PHE A 166 -3.53 -5.46 -0.25
C PHE A 166 -2.06 -5.65 0.04
N GLY A 167 -1.70 -6.54 0.97
CA GLY A 167 -0.32 -6.68 1.43
C GLY A 167 0.18 -8.11 1.52
N THR A 168 1.46 -8.23 1.80
CA THR A 168 2.11 -9.47 2.24
C THR A 168 3.17 -9.12 3.27
N PRO A 169 3.37 -9.95 4.30
CA PRO A 169 4.41 -9.71 5.29
C PRO A 169 5.83 -10.01 4.75
N GLY A 170 5.98 -10.40 3.49
CA GLY A 170 7.25 -10.96 3.00
C GLY A 170 7.45 -12.40 3.47
N ALA A 171 8.36 -13.15 2.84
CA ALA A 171 8.59 -14.58 3.10
C ALA A 171 9.72 -14.83 4.12
#